data_AF-A0A135V829-F1
#
_entry.id   AF-A0A135V829-F1
#
_cell.length_a   1.000
_cell.length_b   1.000
_cell.length_c   1.000
_cell.angle_alpha   90.00
_cell.angle_beta   90.00
_cell.angle_gamma   90.00
#
_symmetry.space_group_name_H-M   'P 1'
#
loop_
_entity.id
_entity.type
_entity.pdbx_description
1 polymer ?
#
loop_
_entity_poly.entity_id
_entity_poly.type
_entity_poly.pdbx_seq_one_letter_code
_entity_poly.pdbx_strand_id
1 'polypeptide(L)'
;MDGLRPVDQQLHGRDLATVSSPKIAASLRREVVTTNIDQAASRLGVTPSIIFQGAFSLWLAAAAEATDICFDYLLSGRNVALPDPQSINGTLANFLPFRTPIHPKESVRDFLGKLQDDFWDVTENGLVGLDDIYGVAGLPRKTHDNRILFLSQPFEPVAKDDPNGRY
;
A
#
# COMPACT_ATOMS: atom_id res chain seq x y z
N MET A 1 -0.07 -24.08 18.33
CA MET A 1 -0.05 -23.18 17.16
C MET A 1 -1.50 -22.84 16.87
N ASP A 2 -2.03 -21.80 17.50
CA ASP A 2 -3.42 -21.40 17.25
C ASP A 2 -3.49 -20.76 15.86
N GLY A 3 -4.28 -21.41 14.99
CA GLY A 3 -4.38 -21.10 13.57
C GLY A 3 -4.98 -19.72 13.29
N LEU A 4 -4.70 -19.24 12.07
CA LEU A 4 -5.26 -18.02 11.49
C LEU A 4 -6.79 -18.07 11.57
N ARG A 5 -7.41 -17.16 12.32
CA ARG A 5 -8.88 -17.02 12.34
C ARG A 5 -9.30 -16.02 11.26
N PRO A 6 -10.37 -16.28 10.48
CA PRO A 6 -10.88 -15.32 9.51
C PRO A 6 -11.27 -14.00 10.20
N VAL A 7 -10.91 -12.87 9.59
CA VAL A 7 -11.45 -11.53 9.94
C VAL A 7 -12.98 -11.54 9.79
N ASP A 8 -13.69 -10.91 10.71
CA ASP A 8 -15.16 -10.83 10.75
C ASP A 8 -15.77 -10.64 9.35
N GLN A 9 -16.53 -11.64 8.89
CA GLN A 9 -17.04 -11.74 7.52
C GLN A 9 -18.41 -11.09 7.35
N GLN A 10 -18.76 -10.09 8.16
CA GLN A 10 -20.06 -9.40 8.08
C GLN A 10 -19.85 -7.98 7.57
N LEU A 11 -20.40 -7.67 6.38
CA LEU A 11 -20.36 -6.34 5.78
C LEU A 11 -21.78 -5.93 5.34
N HIS A 12 -22.31 -4.85 5.92
CA HIS A 12 -23.68 -4.35 5.66
C HIS A 12 -24.79 -5.42 5.79
N GLY A 13 -24.68 -6.30 6.79
CA GLY A 13 -25.65 -7.38 7.02
C GLY A 13 -25.59 -8.53 6.00
N ARG A 14 -24.61 -8.52 5.08
CA ARG A 14 -24.26 -9.69 4.28
C ARG A 14 -23.21 -10.52 4.99
N ASP A 15 -23.47 -11.81 5.04
CA ASP A 15 -22.48 -12.81 5.39
C ASP A 15 -21.54 -13.08 4.20
N LEU A 16 -20.36 -12.49 4.25
CA LEU A 16 -19.29 -12.68 3.27
C LEU A 16 -18.70 -14.09 3.30
N ALA A 17 -19.02 -14.93 4.30
CA ALA A 17 -18.62 -16.35 4.31
C ALA A 17 -19.18 -17.11 3.10
N THR A 18 -20.32 -16.66 2.59
CA THR A 18 -21.06 -17.27 1.48
C THR A 18 -20.50 -16.89 0.09
N VAL A 19 -19.67 -15.85 0.00
CA VAL A 19 -19.14 -15.35 -1.29
C VAL A 19 -18.15 -16.35 -1.87
N SER A 20 -18.41 -16.95 -3.02
CA SER A 20 -17.51 -17.95 -3.62
C SER A 20 -16.14 -17.40 -4.02
N SER A 21 -16.05 -16.12 -4.39
CA SER A 21 -14.81 -15.41 -4.71
C SER A 21 -15.03 -13.88 -4.78
N PRO A 22 -14.06 -13.04 -4.37
CA PRO A 22 -12.81 -13.39 -3.70
C PRO A 22 -13.02 -13.73 -2.21
N LYS A 23 -12.33 -14.76 -1.72
CA LYS A 23 -12.26 -15.11 -0.29
C LYS A 23 -10.87 -14.81 0.25
N ILE A 24 -10.80 -14.18 1.44
CA ILE A 24 -9.55 -14.13 2.21
C ILE A 24 -9.30 -15.55 2.73
N ALA A 25 -8.38 -16.28 2.07
CA ALA A 25 -8.05 -17.65 2.43
C ALA A 25 -7.13 -17.72 3.67
N ALA A 26 -6.36 -16.67 3.92
CA ALA A 26 -5.44 -16.55 5.05
C ALA A 26 -5.14 -15.08 5.35
N SER A 27 -4.80 -14.78 6.59
CA SER A 27 -4.30 -13.48 7.02
C SER A 27 -3.20 -13.66 8.05
N LEU A 28 -2.08 -12.97 7.90
CA LEU A 28 -1.00 -12.95 8.88
C LEU A 28 -0.84 -11.54 9.44
N ARG A 29 -0.95 -11.38 10.75
CA ARG A 29 -0.59 -10.15 11.46
C ARG A 29 0.75 -10.38 12.14
N ARG A 30 1.71 -9.50 11.89
CA ARG A 30 2.99 -9.45 12.59
C ARG A 30 3.16 -8.07 13.19
N GLU A 31 3.40 -8.04 14.49
CA GLU A 31 3.94 -6.86 15.12
C GLU A 31 5.40 -6.74 14.70
N VAL A 32 5.77 -5.58 14.17
CA VAL A 32 7.15 -5.27 13.82
C VAL A 32 7.64 -4.28 14.86
N VAL A 33 8.48 -4.75 15.78
CA VAL A 33 9.10 -3.87 16.78
C VAL A 33 10.24 -3.12 16.10
N THR A 34 9.94 -1.91 15.65
CA THR A 34 10.95 -0.97 15.13
C THR A 34 11.33 0.03 16.20
N THR A 35 12.62 0.35 16.33
CA THR A 35 13.08 1.50 17.12
C THR A 35 13.62 2.58 16.19
N ASN A 36 13.37 3.84 16.53
CA ASN A 36 13.95 5.01 15.86
C ASN A 36 13.62 5.14 14.35
N ILE A 37 12.47 4.62 13.88
CA ILE A 37 12.14 4.69 12.44
C ILE A 37 12.00 6.13 11.95
N ASP A 38 11.42 7.02 12.77
CA ASP A 38 11.29 8.44 12.41
C ASP A 38 12.67 9.11 12.31
N GLN A 39 13.60 8.75 13.20
CA GLN A 39 14.96 9.27 13.16
C GLN A 39 15.73 8.73 11.95
N ALA A 40 15.54 7.45 11.61
CA ALA A 40 16.12 6.85 10.42
C ALA A 40 15.59 7.52 9.15
N ALA A 41 14.28 7.70 9.06
CA ALA A 41 13.59 8.40 7.97
C ALA A 41 14.15 9.82 7.79
N SER A 42 14.24 10.59 8.87
CA SER A 42 14.83 11.93 8.87
C SER A 42 16.30 11.95 8.41
N ARG A 43 17.15 11.02 8.87
CA ARG A 43 18.56 10.92 8.45
C ARG A 43 18.75 10.50 6.99
N LEU A 44 17.78 9.77 6.46
CA LEU A 44 17.77 9.29 5.08
C LEU A 44 17.10 10.29 4.13
N GLY A 45 16.35 11.27 4.64
CA GLY A 45 15.62 12.25 3.84
C GLY A 45 14.33 11.69 3.24
N VAL A 46 13.74 10.67 3.86
CA VAL A 46 12.51 10.00 3.38
C VAL A 46 11.44 9.98 4.47
N THR A 47 10.20 9.63 4.13
CA THR A 47 9.14 9.39 5.13
C THR A 47 9.25 7.99 5.74
N PRO A 48 8.72 7.76 6.96
CA PRO A 48 8.60 6.43 7.54
C PRO A 48 7.88 5.43 6.63
N SER A 49 6.84 5.88 5.90
CA SER A 49 6.08 5.05 4.96
C SER A 49 6.98 4.47 3.87
N ILE A 50 7.91 5.27 3.33
CA ILE A 50 8.87 4.82 2.31
C ILE A 50 9.83 3.76 2.85
N ILE A 51 10.23 3.83 4.13
CA ILE A 51 11.04 2.75 4.74
C ILE A 51 10.26 1.43 4.69
N PHE A 52 8.98 1.43 5.07
CA PHE A 52 8.15 0.23 5.03
C PHE A 52 7.86 -0.25 3.60
N GLN A 53 7.58 0.67 2.67
CA GLN A 53 7.39 0.33 1.25
C GLN A 53 8.67 -0.26 0.64
N GLY A 54 9.84 0.27 0.99
CA GLY A 54 11.12 -0.24 0.54
C GLY A 54 11.42 -1.63 1.12
N ALA A 55 11.19 -1.83 2.41
CA ALA A 55 11.32 -3.15 3.04
C ALA A 55 10.37 -4.17 2.40
N PHE A 56 9.13 -3.77 2.13
CA PHE A 56 8.15 -4.59 1.41
C PHE A 56 8.60 -4.93 -0.01
N SER A 57 9.14 -3.96 -0.75
CA SER A 57 9.62 -4.13 -2.12
C SER A 57 10.78 -5.13 -2.17
N LEU A 58 11.75 -5.01 -1.25
CA LEU A 58 12.87 -5.96 -1.16
C LEU A 58 12.39 -7.37 -0.79
N TRP A 59 11.44 -7.49 0.15
CA TRP A 59 10.83 -8.77 0.51
C TRP A 59 10.10 -9.40 -0.68
N LEU A 60 9.30 -8.61 -1.40
CA LEU A 60 8.55 -9.09 -2.55
C LEU A 60 9.47 -9.55 -3.68
N ALA A 61 10.52 -8.78 -3.99
CA ALA A 61 11.53 -9.15 -4.96
C ALA A 61 12.22 -10.48 -4.61
N ALA A 62 12.58 -10.66 -3.34
CA ALA A 62 13.15 -11.92 -2.86
C ALA A 62 12.16 -13.09 -2.94
N ALA A 63 10.89 -12.87 -2.55
CA ALA A 63 9.85 -13.89 -2.57
C ALA A 63 9.43 -14.29 -4.00
N ALA A 64 9.51 -13.35 -4.96
CA ALA A 64 9.20 -13.58 -6.36
C ALA A 64 10.43 -14.01 -7.19
N GLU A 65 11.62 -14.09 -6.57
CA GLU A 65 12.89 -14.34 -7.26
C GLU A 65 13.13 -13.39 -8.45
N ALA A 66 12.74 -12.12 -8.29
CA ALA A 66 12.74 -11.11 -9.33
C ALA A 66 13.56 -9.87 -8.92
N THR A 67 14.06 -9.14 -9.91
CA THR A 67 14.78 -7.86 -9.72
C THR A 67 14.01 -6.65 -10.26
N ASP A 68 12.79 -6.87 -10.73
CA ASP A 68 11.87 -5.84 -11.21
C ASP A 68 10.46 -6.30 -10.84
N ILE A 69 9.85 -5.61 -9.90
CA ILE A 69 8.55 -5.99 -9.32
C ILE A 69 7.53 -4.90 -9.57
N CYS A 70 6.26 -5.29 -9.65
CA CYS A 70 5.15 -4.37 -9.74
C CYS A 70 4.08 -4.75 -8.70
N PHE A 71 3.54 -3.74 -8.02
CA PHE A 71 2.45 -3.89 -7.06
C PHE A 71 1.57 -2.65 -7.11
N ASP A 72 0.31 -2.76 -6.71
CA ASP A 72 -0.55 -1.60 -6.58
C ASP A 72 -0.28 -0.89 -5.25
N TYR A 73 -0.37 0.43 -5.27
CA TYR A 73 -0.39 1.29 -4.08
C TYR A 73 -1.79 1.89 -3.94
N LEU A 74 -2.39 1.77 -2.76
CA LEU A 74 -3.67 2.41 -2.45
C LEU A 74 -3.44 3.86 -1.99
N LEU A 75 -3.68 4.81 -2.90
CA LEU A 75 -3.66 6.24 -2.65
C LEU A 75 -5.01 6.68 -2.06
N SER A 76 -5.00 7.49 -1.00
CA SER A 76 -6.23 8.01 -0.38
C SER A 76 -7.01 9.00 -1.25
N GLY A 77 -6.33 9.65 -2.20
CA GLY A 77 -6.88 10.68 -3.10
C GLY A 77 -7.19 12.02 -2.43
N ARG A 78 -6.75 12.22 -1.18
CA ARG A 78 -7.03 13.41 -0.37
C ARG A 78 -5.90 14.44 -0.38
N ASN A 79 -5.07 14.42 -1.43
CA ASN A 79 -3.98 15.37 -1.64
C ASN A 79 -4.36 16.45 -2.67
N VAL A 80 -5.61 16.93 -2.60
CA VAL A 80 -6.14 17.96 -3.51
C VAL A 80 -6.00 19.36 -2.90
N ALA A 81 -5.85 20.38 -3.75
CA ALA A 81 -5.70 21.78 -3.33
C ALA A 81 -7.04 22.40 -2.84
N LEU A 82 -7.61 21.82 -1.78
CA LEU A 82 -8.80 22.29 -1.10
C LEU A 82 -8.49 22.59 0.37
N PRO A 83 -9.26 23.46 1.03
CA PRO A 83 -9.25 23.56 2.48
C PRO A 83 -9.66 22.22 3.09
N ASP A 84 -8.80 21.66 3.95
CA ASP A 84 -9.05 20.41 4.69
C ASP A 84 -9.51 19.22 3.81
N PRO A 85 -8.68 18.74 2.88
CA PRO A 85 -9.05 17.65 1.97
C PRO A 85 -9.22 16.31 2.71
N GLN A 86 -8.78 16.22 3.97
CA GLN A 86 -8.91 15.02 4.79
C GLN A 86 -10.33 14.80 5.30
N SER A 87 -11.16 15.85 5.41
CA SER A 87 -12.56 15.74 5.85
C SER A 87 -13.54 15.38 4.74
N ILE A 88 -13.06 15.12 3.52
CA ILE A 88 -13.94 14.74 2.41
C ILE A 88 -14.58 13.38 2.69
N ASN A 89 -15.91 13.41 2.82
CA ASN A 89 -16.77 12.23 2.89
C ASN A 89 -17.06 11.71 1.48
N GLY A 90 -16.30 10.73 1.02
CA GLY A 90 -16.48 10.12 -0.29
C GLY A 90 -15.38 9.12 -0.66
N THR A 91 -15.62 8.35 -1.72
CA THR A 91 -14.64 7.41 -2.28
C THR A 91 -13.63 8.18 -3.13
N LEU A 92 -12.51 8.56 -2.52
CA LEU A 92 -11.38 9.19 -3.20
C LEU A 92 -10.21 8.24 -3.43
N ALA A 93 -10.29 7.02 -2.89
CA ALA A 93 -9.28 6.00 -3.05
C ALA A 93 -9.01 5.71 -4.53
N ASN A 94 -7.73 5.68 -4.91
CA ASN A 94 -7.29 5.23 -6.22
C ASN A 94 -6.14 4.22 -6.07
N PHE A 95 -6.02 3.32 -7.04
CA PHE A 95 -4.93 2.35 -7.09
C PHE A 95 -3.94 2.79 -8.17
N LEU A 96 -2.66 2.87 -7.81
CA LEU A 96 -1.60 3.26 -8.73
C LEU A 96 -0.57 2.14 -8.80
N PRO A 97 -0.16 1.69 -10.00
CA PRO A 97 0.85 0.65 -10.13
C PRO A 97 2.23 1.25 -9.84
N PHE A 98 2.95 0.65 -8.89
CA PHE A 98 4.34 0.95 -8.60
C PHE A 98 5.23 -0.14 -9.17
N ARG A 99 6.07 0.24 -10.14
CA ARG A 99 7.17 -0.60 -10.62
C ARG A 99 8.43 -0.22 -9.87
N THR A 100 9.06 -1.19 -9.21
CA THR A 100 10.28 -0.96 -8.43
C THR A 100 11.39 -1.90 -8.91
N PRO A 101 12.34 -1.41 -9.72
CA PRO A 101 13.55 -2.15 -10.05
C PRO A 101 14.47 -2.23 -8.81
N ILE A 102 15.04 -3.41 -8.58
CA ILE A 102 15.94 -3.70 -7.47
C ILE A 102 17.34 -3.98 -8.02
N HIS A 103 18.30 -3.14 -7.63
CA HIS A 103 19.69 -3.27 -8.04
C HIS A 103 20.54 -3.80 -6.87
N PRO A 104 21.13 -5.01 -6.95
CA PRO A 104 21.84 -5.62 -5.81
C PRO A 104 23.06 -4.84 -5.30
N LYS A 105 23.60 -3.91 -6.10
CA LYS A 105 24.76 -3.08 -5.75
C LYS A 105 24.38 -1.68 -5.28
N GLU A 106 23.10 -1.34 -5.30
CA GLU A 106 22.60 -0.04 -4.87
C GLU A 106 22.59 0.04 -3.34
N SER A 107 22.94 1.22 -2.81
CA SER A 107 22.88 1.44 -1.38
C SER A 107 21.42 1.59 -0.92
N VAL A 108 21.12 1.19 0.32
CA VAL A 108 19.77 1.36 0.88
C VAL A 108 19.34 2.83 0.88
N ARG A 109 20.28 3.77 1.06
CA ARG A 109 19.99 5.21 0.99
C ARG A 109 19.50 5.61 -0.40
N ASP A 110 20.23 5.21 -1.44
CA ASP A 110 19.91 5.59 -2.82
C ASP A 110 18.61 4.92 -3.27
N PHE A 111 18.42 3.66 -2.90
CA PHE A 111 17.18 2.93 -3.17
C PHE A 111 15.96 3.62 -2.53
N LEU A 112 16.02 3.96 -1.24
CA LEU A 112 14.91 4.62 -0.55
C LEU A 112 14.69 6.05 -1.06
N GLY A 113 15.76 6.77 -1.43
CA GLY A 113 15.65 8.09 -2.06
C GLY A 113 14.90 8.03 -3.39
N LYS A 114 15.29 7.12 -4.28
CA LYS A 114 14.58 6.91 -5.56
C LYS A 114 13.14 6.47 -5.34
N LEU A 115 12.90 5.57 -4.40
CA LEU A 115 11.55 5.13 -4.08
C LEU A 115 10.67 6.27 -3.56
N GLN A 116 11.23 7.22 -2.81
CA GLN A 116 10.55 8.44 -2.37
C GLN A 116 10.23 9.36 -3.55
N ASP A 117 11.16 9.52 -4.49
CA ASP A 117 10.98 10.35 -5.70
C ASP A 117 9.91 9.73 -6.61
N ASP A 118 10.03 8.44 -6.93
CA ASP A 118 9.02 7.66 -7.67
C ASP A 118 7.65 7.76 -6.99
N PHE A 119 7.63 7.79 -5.64
CA PHE A 119 6.39 7.94 -4.91
C PHE A 119 5.69 9.26 -5.19
N TRP A 120 6.43 10.36 -5.20
CA TRP A 120 5.87 11.67 -5.51
C TRP A 120 5.44 11.74 -6.97
N ASP A 121 6.28 11.31 -7.91
CA ASP A 121 5.97 11.33 -9.35
C ASP A 121 4.68 10.55 -9.67
N VAL A 122 4.51 9.37 -9.08
CA VAL A 122 3.31 8.54 -9.29
C VAL A 122 2.08 9.17 -8.63
N THR A 123 2.19 9.65 -7.39
CA THR A 123 1.04 10.15 -6.64
C THR A 123 0.57 11.54 -7.06
N GLU A 124 1.45 12.38 -7.62
CA GLU A 124 1.08 13.64 -8.28
C GLU A 124 0.14 13.41 -9.48
N ASN A 125 0.25 12.24 -10.12
CA ASN A 125 -0.61 11.80 -11.21
C ASN A 125 -1.78 10.91 -10.73
N GLY A 126 -2.09 10.95 -9.43
CA GLY A 126 -3.04 10.05 -8.77
C GLY A 126 -4.52 10.19 -9.16
N LEU A 127 -4.86 11.09 -10.09
CA LEU A 127 -6.21 11.26 -10.64
C LEU A 127 -6.49 10.37 -11.86
N VAL A 128 -5.48 9.68 -12.39
CA VAL A 128 -5.63 8.77 -13.54
C VAL A 128 -6.02 7.37 -13.05
N GLY A 129 -7.04 6.77 -13.67
CA GLY A 129 -7.50 5.43 -13.31
C GLY A 129 -6.61 4.32 -13.89
N LEU A 130 -6.61 3.15 -13.23
CA LEU A 130 -5.84 1.98 -13.70
C LEU A 130 -6.13 1.61 -15.16
N ASP A 131 -7.39 1.66 -15.60
CA ASP A 131 -7.74 1.25 -16.97
C ASP A 131 -7.08 2.16 -18.02
N ASP A 132 -6.96 3.47 -17.75
CA ASP A 132 -6.26 4.41 -18.62
C ASP A 132 -4.75 4.18 -18.59
N ILE A 133 -4.17 3.94 -17.40
CA ILE A 133 -2.74 3.62 -17.23
C ILE A 133 -2.38 2.37 -18.05
N TYR A 134 -3.12 1.28 -17.89
CA TYR A 134 -2.92 0.05 -18.64
C TYR A 134 -3.18 0.22 -20.15
N GLY A 135 -4.18 1.03 -20.50
CA GLY A 135 -4.50 1.37 -21.89
C GLY A 135 -3.34 2.06 -22.61
N VAL A 136 -2.75 3.08 -21.99
CA VAL A 136 -1.60 3.82 -22.55
C VAL A 136 -0.33 2.97 -22.56
N ALA A 137 -0.12 2.13 -21.55
CA ALA A 137 1.00 1.20 -21.50
C ALA A 137 0.93 0.08 -22.56
N GLY A 138 -0.22 -0.09 -23.24
CA GLY A 138 -0.44 -1.19 -24.18
C GLY A 138 -0.48 -2.56 -23.50
N LEU A 139 -0.81 -2.60 -22.21
CA LEU A 139 -0.81 -3.81 -21.38
C LEU A 139 -2.26 -4.16 -21.01
N PRO A 140 -2.84 -5.24 -21.57
CA PRO A 140 -4.19 -5.65 -21.19
C PRO A 140 -4.26 -6.00 -19.71
N ARG A 141 -5.09 -5.27 -18.95
CA ARG A 141 -5.25 -5.44 -17.50
C ARG A 141 -5.62 -6.88 -17.10
N LYS A 142 -6.39 -7.60 -17.93
CA LYS A 142 -6.76 -9.00 -17.67
C LYS A 142 -5.57 -9.96 -17.56
N THR A 143 -4.41 -9.61 -18.12
CA THR A 143 -3.22 -10.48 -18.14
C THR A 143 -1.99 -9.84 -17.51
N HIS A 144 -2.05 -8.55 -17.15
CA HIS A 144 -0.93 -7.78 -16.62
C HIS A 144 -1.29 -7.02 -15.34
N ASP A 145 -2.45 -7.30 -14.73
CA ASP A 145 -2.83 -6.72 -13.46
C ASP A 145 -1.87 -7.12 -12.35
N ASN A 146 -1.56 -6.16 -11.48
CA ASN A 146 -0.86 -6.45 -10.25
C ASN A 146 -1.75 -7.32 -9.36
N ARG A 147 -1.14 -8.34 -8.74
CA ARG A 147 -1.83 -9.26 -7.83
C ARG A 147 -1.57 -8.96 -6.36
N ILE A 148 -0.84 -7.89 -6.10
CA ILE A 148 -0.30 -7.53 -4.79
C ILE A 148 -0.55 -6.05 -4.58
N LEU A 149 -1.03 -5.71 -3.39
CA LEU A 149 -1.34 -4.35 -2.96
C LEU A 149 -0.48 -4.01 -1.73
N PHE A 150 0.18 -2.87 -1.77
CA PHE A 150 0.75 -2.22 -0.60
C PHE A 150 -0.17 -1.10 -0.13
N LEU A 151 -0.41 -1.04 1.17
CA LEU A 151 -1.20 0.00 1.82
C LEU A 151 -0.41 0.52 3.02
N SER A 152 -0.18 1.83 3.05
CA SER A 152 0.30 2.51 4.23
C SER A 152 -0.81 3.41 4.75
N GLN A 153 -1.35 3.05 5.92
CA GLN A 153 -2.23 3.93 6.68
C GLN A 153 -1.50 4.33 7.95
N PRO A 154 -1.07 5.59 8.09
CA PRO A 154 -0.66 6.09 9.38
C PRO A 154 -1.90 6.06 10.26
N PHE A 155 -1.95 5.14 11.22
CA PHE A 155 -2.96 5.17 12.25
C PHE A 155 -2.71 6.40 13.11
N GLU A 156 -3.64 7.35 13.14
CA GLU A 156 -3.95 7.94 14.44
C GLU A 156 -4.58 6.83 15.26
N PRO A 157 -4.08 6.54 16.48
CA PRO A 157 -4.74 5.56 17.33
C PRO A 157 -6.20 5.97 17.46
N VAL A 158 -7.10 5.03 17.18
CA VAL A 158 -8.55 5.23 17.38
C VAL A 158 -8.72 5.80 18.79
N ALA A 159 -9.39 6.96 18.88
CA ALA A 159 -9.71 7.53 20.18
C ALA A 159 -10.40 6.44 21.02
N LYS A 160 -9.97 6.24 22.27
CA LYS A 160 -10.52 5.18 23.15
C LYS A 160 -12.04 5.22 23.27
N ASP A 161 -12.64 6.36 22.93
CA ASP A 161 -14.04 6.69 23.11
C ASP A 161 -14.81 6.70 21.77
N ASP A 162 -14.21 6.30 20.66
CA ASP A 162 -14.91 6.18 19.37
C ASP A 162 -15.96 5.06 19.45
N PRO A 163 -17.28 5.37 19.35
CA PRO A 163 -18.34 4.37 19.39
C PRO A 163 -18.25 3.35 18.23
N ASN A 164 -17.50 3.66 17.17
CA ASN A 164 -17.22 2.78 16.03
C ASN A 164 -15.83 2.12 16.11
N GLY A 165 -15.03 2.45 17.13
CA GLY A 165 -13.64 2.04 17.30
C GLY A 165 -13.41 0.61 17.78
N ARG A 166 -14.12 -0.36 17.23
CA ARG A 166 -14.00 -1.77 17.61
C ARG A 166 -12.91 -2.47 16.80
N TYR A 167 -11.66 -2.35 17.22
CA TYR A 167 -10.54 -3.21 16.79
C TYR A 167 -9.60 -3.54 17.95
#